data_AF-A0A7K3FUX8-F1
#
_entry.id   AF-A0A7K3FUX8-F1
#
_cell.length_a   1.000
_cell.length_b   1.000
_cell.length_c   1.000
_cell.angle_alpha   90.00
_cell.angle_beta   90.00
_cell.angle_gamma   90.00
#
_symmetry.space_group_name_H-M   'P 1'
#
loop_
_entity.id
_entity.type
_entity.pdbx_description
1 polymer ?
#
loop_
_entity_poly.entity_id
_entity_poly.type
_entity_poly.pdbx_seq_one_letter_code
_entity_poly.pdbx_strand_id
1 'polypeptide(L)'
;ATADAVAAMRTVLEARLTRKKTTVIDATNCERAVRAGLVQAARRHDVPAVAVLMGTPVSLCVIRQTAHIPDRAVPADTVRAQHTAATTAFP
;
A
#
# COMPACT_ATOMS: atom_id res chain seq x y z
N ALA A 1 -7.18 0.68 7.11
CA ALA A 1 -6.35 0.60 8.34
C ALA A 1 -6.99 1.48 9.41
N THR A 2 -6.73 1.22 10.70
CA THR A 2 -7.18 2.14 11.76
C THR A 2 -6.40 3.45 11.70
N ALA A 3 -6.98 4.52 12.26
CA ALA A 3 -6.33 5.83 12.30
C ALA A 3 -4.97 5.78 13.02
N ASP A 4 -4.89 5.07 14.15
CA ASP A 4 -3.66 4.96 14.95
C ASP A 4 -2.53 4.24 14.21
N ALA A 5 -2.86 3.15 13.49
CA ALA A 5 -1.88 2.44 12.68
C ALA A 5 -1.32 3.34 11.56
N VAL A 6 -2.19 4.15 10.93
CA VAL A 6 -1.78 5.12 9.91
C VAL A 6 -0.89 6.21 10.53
N ALA A 7 -1.25 6.74 11.70
CA ALA A 7 -0.46 7.75 12.39
C ALA A 7 0.94 7.22 12.75
N ALA A 8 1.03 6.02 13.33
CA ALA A 8 2.29 5.37 13.67
C ALA A 8 3.18 5.17 12.43
N MET A 9 2.62 4.63 11.34
CA MET A 9 3.34 4.46 10.07
C MET A 9 3.89 5.79 9.56
N ARG A 10 3.10 6.87 9.59
CA ARG A 10 3.52 8.20 9.12
C ARG A 10 4.65 8.77 9.97
N THR A 11 4.58 8.62 11.29
CA THR A 11 5.65 9.04 12.20
C THR A 11 6.98 8.36 11.86
N VAL A 12 6.96 7.03 11.65
CA VAL A 12 8.17 6.28 11.28
C VAL A 12 8.65 6.66 9.89
N LEU A 13 7.75 6.83 8.91
CA LEU A 13 8.09 7.27 7.56
C LEU A 13 8.86 8.60 7.60
N GLU A 14 8.30 9.63 8.22
CA GLU A 14 8.93 10.95 8.32
C GLU A 14 10.32 10.86 8.98
N ALA A 15 10.44 10.15 10.10
CA ALA A 15 11.72 9.96 10.78
C ALA A 15 12.79 9.25 9.92
N ARG A 16 12.37 8.33 9.03
CA ARG A 16 13.29 7.67 8.08
C ARG A 16 13.68 8.57 6.93
N LEU A 17 12.73 9.32 6.37
CA LEU A 17 12.96 10.22 5.24
C LEU A 17 13.86 11.40 5.61
N THR A 18 13.71 11.98 6.82
CA THR A 18 14.63 13.00 7.35
C THR A 18 16.10 12.54 7.33
N ARG A 19 16.33 11.23 7.52
CA ARG A 19 17.66 10.60 7.52
C ARG A 19 18.04 10.01 6.16
N LYS A 20 17.23 10.27 5.13
CA LYS A 20 17.37 9.74 3.77
C LYS A 20 17.55 8.22 3.72
N LYS A 21 16.88 7.49 4.61
CA LYS A 21 16.91 6.02 4.64
C LYS A 21 15.87 5.47 3.67
N THR A 22 16.30 4.57 2.77
CA THR A 22 15.40 3.83 1.88
C THR A 22 14.26 3.22 2.68
N THR A 23 13.02 3.50 2.30
CA THR A 23 11.83 3.09 3.05
C THR A 23 10.84 2.45 2.10
N VAL A 24 10.39 1.26 2.47
CA VAL A 24 9.34 0.52 1.75
C VAL A 24 8.06 0.62 2.57
N ILE A 25 6.97 1.03 1.93
CA ILE A 25 5.63 1.04 2.51
C ILE A 25 4.89 -0.20 2.02
N ASP A 26 4.86 -1.22 2.85
CA ASP A 26 4.08 -2.43 2.60
C ASP A 26 2.63 -2.21 3.03
N ALA A 27 1.85 -1.67 2.10
CA ALA A 27 0.42 -1.45 2.22
C ALA A 27 -0.20 -1.62 0.83
N THR A 28 -1.51 -1.84 0.78
CA THR A 28 -2.22 -2.01 -0.50
C THR A 28 -2.12 -0.77 -1.40
N ASN A 29 -2.03 0.42 -0.81
CA ASN A 29 -1.86 1.71 -1.51
C ASN A 29 -2.87 1.94 -2.65
N CYS A 30 -4.05 1.28 -2.59
CA CYS A 30 -5.10 1.34 -3.61
C CYS A 30 -5.72 2.74 -3.74
N GLU A 31 -5.78 3.50 -2.65
CA GLU A 31 -6.41 4.82 -2.61
C GLU A 31 -5.50 5.93 -3.14
N ARG A 32 -6.01 6.73 -4.09
CA ARG A 32 -5.26 7.84 -4.71
C ARG A 32 -4.76 8.85 -3.68
N ALA A 33 -5.59 9.21 -2.70
CA ALA A 33 -5.23 10.16 -1.65
C ALA A 33 -4.06 9.67 -0.79
N VAL A 34 -4.05 8.37 -0.46
CA VAL A 34 -2.93 7.73 0.27
C VAL A 34 -1.64 7.84 -0.53
N ARG A 35 -1.65 7.45 -1.81
CA ARG A 35 -0.47 7.56 -2.69
C ARG A 35 0.03 9.01 -2.82
N ALA A 36 -0.88 9.96 -3.01
CA ALA A 36 -0.53 11.37 -3.09
C ALA A 36 0.18 11.86 -1.83
N GLY A 37 -0.28 11.44 -0.65
CA GLY A 37 0.37 11.75 0.63
C GLY A 37 1.79 11.18 0.75
N LEU A 38 2.01 9.95 0.29
CA LEU A 38 3.33 9.32 0.28
C LEU A 38 4.30 10.03 -0.69
N VAL A 39 3.83 10.36 -1.89
CA VAL A 39 4.62 11.13 -2.88
C VAL A 39 4.96 12.52 -2.33
N GLN A 40 4.03 13.18 -1.66
CA GLN A 40 4.29 14.48 -1.04
C GLN A 40 5.33 14.37 0.08
N ALA A 41 5.28 13.33 0.90
CA ALA A 41 6.28 13.09 1.95
C ALA A 41 7.68 12.90 1.32
N ALA A 42 7.80 12.08 0.28
CA ALA A 42 9.05 11.90 -0.45
C ALA A 42 9.60 13.23 -1.02
N ARG A 43 8.72 14.05 -1.62
CA ARG A 43 9.08 15.39 -2.12
C ARG A 43 9.57 16.34 -1.04
N ARG A 44 8.95 16.36 0.15
CA ARG A 44 9.38 17.22 1.27
C ARG A 44 10.80 16.94 1.75
N HIS A 45 11.30 15.72 1.54
CA HIS A 45 12.63 15.28 1.96
C HIS A 45 13.61 15.12 0.79
N ASP A 46 13.24 15.59 -0.40
CA ASP A 46 14.04 15.49 -1.63
C ASP A 46 14.54 14.06 -1.93
N VAL A 47 13.66 13.08 -1.75
CA VAL A 47 13.93 11.68 -2.10
C VAL A 47 12.98 11.20 -3.21
N PRO A 48 13.43 10.29 -4.10
CA PRO A 48 12.57 9.74 -5.13
C PRO A 48 11.48 8.85 -4.53
N ALA A 49 10.29 8.88 -5.14
CA ALA A 49 9.21 7.94 -4.87
C ALA A 49 9.12 6.93 -6.03
N VAL A 50 9.10 5.64 -5.72
CA VAL A 50 9.00 4.55 -6.70
C VAL A 50 7.76 3.71 -6.38
N ALA A 51 6.99 3.38 -7.41
CA ALA A 51 5.86 2.46 -7.30
C ALA A 51 6.24 1.08 -7.83
N VAL A 52 5.96 0.04 -7.04
CA VAL A 52 6.05 -1.36 -7.48
C VAL A 52 4.65 -1.86 -7.73
N LEU A 53 4.30 -2.11 -8.99
CA LEU A 53 2.97 -2.49 -9.41
C LEU A 53 2.83 -4.01 -9.46
N MET A 54 1.80 -4.53 -8.78
CA MET A 54 1.56 -5.98 -8.69
C MET A 54 0.56 -6.41 -9.79
N GLY A 55 1.07 -6.93 -10.91
CA GLY A 55 0.25 -7.42 -12.03
C GLY A 55 -0.33 -8.83 -11.84
N THR A 56 -0.48 -9.31 -10.60
CA THR A 56 -1.01 -10.66 -10.34
C THR A 56 -2.52 -10.70 -10.68
N PRO A 57 -2.99 -11.67 -11.48
CA PRO A 57 -4.42 -11.81 -11.77
C PRO A 57 -5.28 -11.95 -10.51
N VAL A 58 -6.44 -11.26 -10.48
CA VAL A 58 -7.37 -11.28 -9.32
C VAL A 58 -7.78 -12.68 -8.88
N SER A 59 -7.90 -13.63 -9.82
CA SER A 59 -8.21 -15.03 -9.51
C SER A 59 -7.15 -15.66 -8.61
N LEU A 60 -5.86 -15.42 -8.87
CA LEU A 60 -4.77 -15.91 -8.04
C LEU A 60 -4.71 -15.21 -6.68
N CYS A 61 -5.03 -13.90 -6.63
CA CYS A 61 -5.12 -13.19 -5.35
C CYS A 61 -6.21 -13.80 -4.45
N VAL A 62 -7.39 -14.11 -5.00
CA VAL A 62 -8.48 -14.76 -4.26
C VAL A 62 -8.10 -16.18 -3.84
N ILE A 63 -7.48 -16.98 -4.73
CA ILE A 63 -7.01 -18.33 -4.39
C ILE A 63 -6.00 -18.29 -3.24
N ARG A 64 -5.03 -17.38 -3.28
CA ARG A 64 -4.06 -17.21 -2.18
C ARG A 64 -4.76 -16.91 -0.85
N GLN A 65 -5.84 -16.12 -0.91
CA GLN A 65 -6.59 -15.76 0.27
C GLN A 65 -7.35 -16.93 0.91
N THR A 66 -7.76 -17.93 0.12
CA THR A 66 -8.40 -19.15 0.64
C THR A 66 -7.45 -20.06 1.41
N ALA A 67 -6.13 -19.92 1.20
CA ALA A 67 -5.11 -20.68 1.93
C ALA A 67 -4.69 -20.02 3.26
N HIS A 68 -5.21 -18.83 3.58
CA HIS A 68 -4.91 -18.13 4.83
C HIS A 68 -5.72 -18.67 6.01
N ILE A 69 -5.18 -18.47 7.23
CA ILE A 69 -5.89 -18.71 8.49
C ILE A 69 -7.19 -17.87 8.50
N PRO A 70 -8.37 -18.45 8.84
CA PRO A 70 -9.67 -17.78 8.69
C PRO A 70 -9.75 -16.37 9.27
N ASP A 71 -9.23 -16.14 10.49
CA ASP A 71 -9.29 -14.82 11.15
C ASP A 71 -8.43 -13.74 10.49
N ARG A 72 -7.50 -14.14 9.62
CA ARG A 72 -6.65 -13.24 8.84
C ARG A 72 -7.06 -13.24 7.37
N ALA A 73 -8.10 -13.98 7.02
CA ALA A 73 -8.53 -14.09 5.65
C ALA A 73 -9.32 -12.84 5.23
N VAL A 74 -8.87 -12.19 4.16
CA VAL A 74 -9.59 -11.06 3.57
C VAL A 74 -10.74 -11.59 2.70
N PRO A 75 -11.98 -11.07 2.82
CA PRO A 75 -13.09 -11.50 1.96
C PRO A 75 -12.80 -11.30 0.47
N ALA A 76 -13.27 -12.22 -0.37
CA ALA A 76 -13.00 -12.20 -1.81
C ALA A 76 -13.43 -10.90 -2.50
N ASP A 77 -14.56 -10.31 -2.08
CA ASP A 77 -15.06 -9.05 -2.65
C ASP A 77 -14.13 -7.87 -2.32
N THR A 78 -13.55 -7.85 -1.10
CA THR A 78 -12.54 -6.87 -0.72
C THR A 78 -11.28 -7.02 -1.56
N VAL A 79 -10.83 -8.26 -1.80
CA VAL A 79 -9.66 -8.53 -2.68
C VAL A 79 -9.92 -8.05 -4.10
N ARG A 80 -11.12 -8.32 -4.66
CA ARG A 80 -11.50 -7.85 -6.00
C ARG A 80 -11.57 -6.33 -6.08
N ALA A 81 -12.16 -5.67 -5.09
CA ALA A 81 -12.22 -4.21 -5.03
C ALA A 81 -10.82 -3.58 -4.96
N GLN A 82 -9.93 -4.12 -4.12
CA GLN A 82 -8.53 -3.67 -4.03
C GLN A 82 -7.77 -3.88 -5.34
N HIS A 83 -7.95 -5.04 -5.98
CA HIS A 83 -7.34 -5.33 -7.28
C HIS A 83 -7.78 -4.31 -8.33
N THR A 84 -9.09 -4.10 -8.50
CA THR A 84 -9.62 -3.11 -9.46
C THR A 84 -9.07 -1.71 -9.19
N ALA A 85 -9.04 -1.27 -7.93
CA ALA A 85 -8.50 0.04 -7.56
C ALA A 85 -7.00 0.17 -7.86
N ALA A 86 -6.23 -0.91 -7.68
CA ALA A 86 -4.80 -0.94 -7.98
C ALA A 86 -4.54 -0.93 -9.49
N THR A 87 -5.20 -1.79 -10.27
CA THR A 87 -4.97 -1.89 -11.72
C THR A 87 -5.46 -0.66 -12.49
N THR A 88 -6.50 0.02 -12.01
CA THR A 88 -6.96 1.29 -12.59
C THR A 88 -5.90 2.40 -12.46
N ALA A 89 -4.96 2.26 -11.52
CA ALA A 89 -3.88 3.21 -11.30
C ALA A 89 -2.60 2.88 -12.10
N PHE A 90 -2.60 1.81 -12.90
CA PHE A 90 -1.45 1.48 -13.75
C PHE A 90 -1.33 2.53 -14.86
N PRO A 91 -0.11 2.85 -15.31
CA PRO A 91 0.13 3.81 -16.39
C PRO A 91 -0.40 3.32 -17.74
#